data_AF-A0A8X6M6J9-F1
#
_entry.id   AF-A0A8X6M6J9-F1
#
_cell.length_a   1.000
_cell.length_b   1.000
_cell.length_c   1.000
_cell.angle_alpha   90.00
_cell.angle_beta   90.00
_cell.angle_gamma   90.00
#
_symmetry.space_group_name_H-M   'P 1'
#
loop_
_entity.id
_entity.type
_entity.pdbx_description
1 polymer ?
#
loop_
_entity_poly.entity_id
_entity_poly.type
_entity_poly.pdbx_seq_one_letter_code
_entity_poly.pdbx_strand_id
1 'polypeptide(L)'
;MNSCNCCQREFLNLFLFIPAFRPILEIVQVIDHSTQLQQLHITLTACPDPQDFRAAQCAVYNPIPYRGRLYEWLPYQDPEDPCSLTCHAKSYSFVAKLASSVKDGTRCREGSLDMCVQGNVW
;
A
#
# COMPACT_ATOMS: atom_id res chain seq x y z
N MET A 1 14.27 19.89 -4.01
CA MET A 1 12.85 20.24 -4.21
C MET A 1 12.05 19.02 -3.79
N ASN A 2 11.84 18.89 -2.48
CA ASN A 2 11.37 17.67 -1.84
C ASN A 2 10.07 18.02 -1.13
N SER A 3 8.94 17.62 -1.72
CA SER A 3 7.63 17.73 -1.08
C SER A 3 6.81 16.52 -1.47
N CYS A 4 7.24 15.33 -1.05
CA CYS A 4 6.35 14.17 -1.01
C CYS A 4 5.40 14.39 0.17
N ASN A 5 4.27 15.05 -0.10
CA ASN A 5 3.13 15.01 0.81
C ASN A 5 2.76 13.53 1.01
N CYS A 6 2.73 13.05 2.26
CA CYS A 6 2.19 11.73 2.59
C CYS A 6 0.77 11.62 2.02
N CYS A 7 0.60 10.87 0.93
CA CYS A 7 -0.70 10.55 0.36
C CYS A 7 -1.37 9.46 1.22
N GLN A 8 -1.55 9.74 2.51
CA GLN A 8 -2.31 8.91 3.44
C GLN A 8 -3.80 9.26 3.29
N ARG A 9 -4.30 9.02 2.08
CA ARG A 9 -5.72 9.05 1.70
C ARG A 9 -5.75 8.11 0.49
N GLU A 10 -5.90 6.80 0.64
CA GLU A 10 -7.07 6.10 1.16
C GLU A 10 -6.66 4.68 1.62
N PHE A 11 -6.26 4.53 2.89
CA PHE A 11 -6.09 3.20 3.49
C PHE A 11 -7.44 2.49 3.73
N LEU A 12 -8.58 3.16 3.55
CA LEU A 12 -9.92 2.64 3.83
C LEU A 12 -10.58 1.88 2.66
N ASN A 13 -10.05 1.96 1.43
CA ASN A 13 -10.63 1.29 0.25
C ASN A 13 -10.04 -0.10 -0.04
N LEU A 14 -9.00 -0.53 0.67
CA LEU A 14 -8.42 -1.88 0.50
C LEU A 14 -8.98 -2.91 1.49
N PHE A 15 -9.54 -2.47 2.62
CA PHE A 15 -10.20 -3.34 3.60
C PHE A 15 -11.60 -3.81 3.18
N LEU A 16 -12.25 -3.13 2.23
CA LEU A 16 -13.62 -3.45 1.79
C LEU A 16 -13.71 -4.65 0.83
N PHE A 17 -12.59 -5.13 0.29
CA PHE A 17 -12.53 -6.26 -0.65
C PHE A 17 -11.90 -7.53 -0.07
N ILE A 18 -11.51 -7.51 1.21
CA ILE A 18 -11.02 -8.70 1.92
C ILE A 18 -12.22 -9.43 2.55
N PRO A 19 -12.53 -10.68 2.18
CA PRO A 19 -13.67 -11.43 2.73
C PRO A 19 -13.58 -11.76 4.24
N ALA A 20 -12.48 -11.37 4.92
CA ALA A 20 -12.22 -11.70 6.33
C ALA A 20 -12.62 -10.61 7.36
N PHE A 21 -13.07 -9.43 6.94
CA PHE A 21 -13.30 -8.28 7.86
C PHE A 21 -14.78 -7.94 8.12
N ARG A 22 -15.72 -8.83 7.82
CA ARG A 22 -17.16 -8.53 7.93
C ARG A 22 -17.83 -8.49 9.32
N PRO A 23 -17.25 -8.84 10.49
CA PRO A 23 -18.02 -8.81 11.74
C PRO A 23 -17.46 -7.94 12.89
N ILE A 24 -16.88 -6.75 12.64
CA ILE A 24 -16.50 -5.82 13.75
C ILE A 24 -16.89 -4.35 13.46
N LEU A 25 -18.13 -4.12 12.99
CA LEU A 25 -18.61 -2.76 12.72
C LEU A 25 -19.86 -2.37 13.54
N GLU A 26 -19.97 -2.79 14.81
CA GLU A 26 -21.12 -2.42 15.65
C GLU A 26 -20.81 -2.10 17.13
N ILE A 27 -19.66 -1.49 17.48
CA ILE A 27 -19.50 -0.96 18.86
C ILE A 27 -18.86 0.45 18.90
N VAL A 28 -19.75 1.44 18.70
CA VAL A 28 -19.88 2.73 19.42
C VAL A 28 -18.95 3.91 19.09
N GLN A 29 -19.59 5.00 18.68
CA GLN A 29 -19.11 6.38 18.60
C GLN A 29 -19.20 7.11 19.97
N VAL A 30 -18.54 8.28 20.06
CA VAL A 30 -18.71 9.43 21.00
C VAL A 30 -17.52 9.61 21.97
N ILE A 31 -16.66 10.62 21.73
CA ILE A 31 -16.44 11.83 22.58
C ILE A 31 -16.02 13.00 21.66
N ASP A 32 -16.41 14.20 22.09
CA ASP A 32 -16.83 15.43 21.42
C ASP A 32 -15.76 16.36 20.78
N HIS A 33 -16.26 17.31 19.98
CA HIS A 33 -15.58 18.47 19.40
C HIS A 33 -15.02 19.38 20.52
N SER A 34 -13.78 19.89 20.34
CA SER A 34 -13.15 21.02 21.07
C SER A 34 -12.59 20.77 22.49
N THR A 35 -11.28 20.45 22.60
CA THR A 35 -10.38 21.11 23.56
C THR A 35 -8.99 21.36 22.97
N GLN A 36 -8.76 22.63 22.63
CA GLN A 36 -7.53 23.42 22.66
C GLN A 36 -6.24 22.92 21.96
N LEU A 37 -5.91 23.68 20.90
CA LEU A 37 -4.65 23.74 20.19
C LEU A 37 -3.44 23.78 21.14
N GLN A 38 -2.82 22.62 21.39
CA GLN A 38 -1.44 22.56 21.82
C GLN A 38 -0.56 22.65 20.58
N GLN A 39 0.09 23.81 20.46
CA GLN A 39 1.14 24.19 19.51
C GLN A 39 1.76 22.98 18.80
N LEU A 40 1.38 22.76 17.55
CA LEU A 40 2.00 21.73 16.71
C LEU A 40 3.45 22.14 16.47
N HIS A 41 4.37 21.69 17.32
CA HIS A 41 5.75 21.49 16.90
C HIS A 41 5.64 20.48 15.75
N ILE A 42 5.61 20.97 14.51
CA ILE A 42 5.85 20.13 13.35
C ILE A 42 7.32 19.76 13.46
N THR A 43 7.62 18.77 14.31
CA THR A 43 8.78 17.95 14.06
C THR A 43 8.51 17.35 12.70
N LEU A 44 9.20 17.85 11.69
CA LEU A 44 9.50 17.08 10.48
C LEU A 44 10.32 15.88 10.95
N THR A 45 9.71 14.95 11.68
CA THR A 45 10.17 13.58 11.75
C THR A 45 10.16 13.17 10.30
N ALA A 46 11.35 13.09 9.70
CA ALA A 46 11.54 12.52 8.39
C ALA A 46 10.68 11.26 8.34
N CYS A 47 9.90 11.11 7.26
CA CYS A 47 9.14 9.88 7.08
C CYS A 47 10.11 8.72 7.34
N PRO A 48 9.75 7.74 8.19
CA PRO A 48 10.56 6.54 8.34
C PRO A 48 10.93 6.06 6.94
N ASP A 49 12.20 5.67 6.75
CA ASP A 49 12.83 5.33 5.47
C ASP A 49 11.78 4.83 4.47
N PRO A 50 11.71 5.40 3.24
CA PRO A 50 10.61 5.20 2.32
C PRO A 50 10.33 3.71 2.21
N GLN A 51 9.36 3.24 2.99
CA GLN A 51 8.98 1.85 2.95
C GLN A 51 8.45 1.66 1.55
N ASP A 52 9.03 0.73 0.80
CA ASP A 52 8.66 0.53 -0.58
C ASP A 52 7.14 0.38 -0.69
N PHE A 53 6.47 1.38 -1.27
CA PHE A 53 5.01 1.41 -1.37
C PHE A 53 4.48 0.13 -2.03
N ARG A 54 5.25 -0.42 -2.97
CA ARG A 54 4.97 -1.71 -3.63
C ARG A 54 5.09 -2.89 -2.66
N ALA A 55 6.08 -2.89 -1.77
CA ALA A 55 6.24 -3.93 -0.76
C ALA A 55 5.08 -3.93 0.24
N ALA A 56 4.66 -2.76 0.71
CA ALA A 56 3.50 -2.62 1.59
C ALA A 56 2.22 -3.14 0.91
N GLN A 57 2.02 -2.84 -0.38
CA GLN A 57 0.89 -3.35 -1.15
C GLN A 57 0.93 -4.89 -1.32
N CYS A 58 2.09 -5.49 -1.55
CA CYS A 58 2.24 -6.95 -1.59
C CYS A 58 1.94 -7.59 -0.22
N ALA A 59 2.42 -7.00 0.88
CA ALA A 59 2.24 -7.53 2.23
C ALA A 59 0.77 -7.64 2.67
N VAL A 60 -0.13 -6.81 2.10
CA VAL A 60 -1.59 -6.92 2.33
C VAL A 60 -2.14 -8.28 1.92
N TYR A 61 -1.50 -8.99 0.99
CA TYR A 61 -1.92 -10.30 0.53
C TYR A 61 -1.34 -11.47 1.34
N ASN A 62 -0.43 -11.21 2.30
CA ASN A 62 0.14 -12.26 3.16
C ASN A 62 -0.93 -13.08 3.91
N PRO A 63 -2.00 -12.48 4.50
CA PRO A 63 -3.06 -13.23 5.16
C PRO A 63 -4.12 -13.81 4.21
N ILE A 64 -3.95 -13.69 2.88
CA ILE A 64 -4.93 -14.13 1.88
C ILE A 64 -4.40 -15.38 1.15
N PRO A 65 -5.10 -16.53 1.19
CA PRO A 65 -4.65 -17.73 0.49
C PRO A 65 -4.61 -17.55 -1.03
N TYR A 66 -3.46 -17.81 -1.65
CA TYR A 66 -3.31 -17.93 -3.10
C TYR A 66 -3.22 -19.42 -3.45
N ARG A 67 -4.13 -19.91 -4.30
CA ARG A 67 -4.20 -21.35 -4.66
C ARG A 67 -4.20 -22.27 -3.43
N GLY A 68 -4.89 -21.85 -2.36
CA GLY A 68 -5.06 -22.62 -1.13
C GLY A 68 -3.91 -22.56 -0.13
N ARG A 69 -2.90 -21.70 -0.31
CA ARG A 69 -1.77 -21.54 0.62
C ARG A 69 -1.48 -20.07 0.91
N LEU A 70 -0.95 -19.78 2.09
CA LEU A 70 -0.46 -18.46 2.45
C LEU A 70 1.01 -18.31 2.03
N TYR A 71 1.38 -17.09 1.66
CA TYR A 71 2.72 -16.76 1.22
C TYR A 71 3.17 -15.43 1.83
N GLU A 72 4.46 -15.30 2.08
CA GLU A 72 5.07 -13.98 2.29
C GLU A 72 5.40 -13.39 0.92
N TRP A 73 4.76 -12.28 0.58
CA TRP A 73 4.89 -11.61 -0.71
C TRP A 73 5.91 -10.47 -0.65
N LEU A 74 6.86 -10.51 -1.59
CA LEU A 74 7.83 -9.46 -1.83
C LEU A 74 7.46 -8.68 -3.11
N PRO A 75 7.83 -7.39 -3.21
CA PRO A 75 7.57 -6.63 -4.43
C PRO A 75 8.30 -7.23 -5.63
N TYR A 76 7.65 -7.25 -6.78
CA TYR A 76 8.27 -7.56 -8.06
C TYR A 76 7.92 -6.45 -9.06
N GLN A 77 8.92 -6.00 -9.82
CA GLN A 77 8.72 -5.04 -10.91
C GLN A 77 8.62 -5.81 -12.21
N ASP A 78 7.39 -5.91 -12.73
CA ASP A 78 7.14 -6.51 -14.02
C ASP A 78 7.57 -5.53 -15.13
N PRO A 79 8.55 -5.87 -15.98
CA PRO A 79 9.01 -4.97 -17.03
C PRO A 79 7.97 -4.74 -18.13
N GLU A 80 7.06 -5.70 -18.34
CA GLU A 80 6.02 -5.63 -19.37
C GLU A 80 4.78 -4.88 -18.85
N ASP A 81 4.48 -4.98 -17.56
CA ASP A 81 3.35 -4.32 -16.90
C ASP A 81 3.76 -3.66 -15.56
N PRO A 82 4.55 -2.57 -15.61
CA PRO A 82 5.18 -1.96 -14.44
C PRO A 82 4.19 -1.36 -13.43
N CYS A 83 2.96 -1.11 -13.87
CA CYS A 83 1.91 -0.59 -12.99
C CYS A 83 0.97 -1.65 -12.45
N SER A 84 1.11 -2.91 -12.84
CA SER A 84 0.46 -4.01 -12.12
C SER A 84 1.10 -4.28 -10.75
N LEU A 85 0.30 -4.82 -9.83
CA LEU A 85 0.80 -5.33 -8.56
C LEU A 85 1.21 -6.79 -8.74
N THR A 86 2.44 -7.00 -9.19
CA THR A 86 3.07 -8.32 -9.23
C THR A 86 3.98 -8.49 -8.02
N CYS A 87 3.90 -9.67 -7.39
CA CYS A 87 4.64 -9.99 -6.18
C CYS A 87 5.33 -11.35 -6.30
N HIS A 88 6.54 -11.45 -5.74
CA HIS A 88 7.32 -12.68 -5.64
C HIS A 88 7.04 -13.38 -4.31
N ALA A 89 6.80 -14.68 -4.31
CA ALA A 89 6.64 -15.43 -3.07
C ALA A 89 8.02 -15.72 -2.44
N LYS A 90 8.36 -15.09 -1.32
CA LYS A 90 9.73 -15.05 -0.74
C LYS A 90 10.49 -16.38 -0.69
N SER A 91 9.82 -17.46 -0.26
CA SER A 91 10.42 -18.79 -0.11
C SER A 91 10.12 -19.72 -1.29
N TYR A 92 9.64 -19.18 -2.41
CA TYR A 92 9.21 -19.92 -3.58
C TYR A 92 9.71 -19.25 -4.86
N SER A 93 9.81 -20.00 -5.95
CA SER A 93 10.40 -19.52 -7.20
C SER A 93 9.36 -19.01 -8.21
N PHE A 94 8.28 -18.37 -7.74
CA PHE A 94 7.23 -17.87 -8.63
C PHE A 94 6.78 -16.45 -8.27
N VAL A 95 6.32 -15.76 -9.30
CA VAL A 95 5.66 -14.46 -9.21
C VAL A 95 4.18 -14.61 -9.51
N ALA A 96 3.36 -13.73 -8.93
CA ALA A 96 1.94 -13.67 -9.22
C ALA A 96 1.48 -12.22 -9.32
N LYS A 97 0.64 -11.93 -10.32
CA LYS A 97 -0.11 -10.68 -10.41
C LYS A 97 -1.29 -10.74 -9.43
N LEU A 98 -1.18 -10.01 -8.33
CA LEU A 98 -2.16 -10.00 -7.23
C LEU A 98 -3.24 -8.92 -7.42
N ALA A 99 -2.94 -7.85 -8.17
CA ALA A 99 -3.90 -6.84 -8.60
C ALA A 99 -3.58 -6.30 -10.00
N SER A 100 -4.61 -5.74 -10.66
CA SER A 100 -4.46 -5.12 -11.98
C SER A 100 -3.58 -3.87 -11.98
N SER A 101 -3.62 -3.09 -10.88
CA SER A 101 -2.86 -1.86 -10.72
C SER A 101 -2.34 -1.70 -9.29
N VAL A 102 -1.15 -1.11 -9.15
CA VAL A 102 -0.65 -0.51 -7.91
C VAL A 102 -1.39 0.79 -7.61
N LYS A 103 -1.23 1.30 -6.40
CA LYS A 103 -1.74 2.61 -5.98
C LYS A 103 -1.00 3.74 -6.68
N ASP A 104 -1.74 4.81 -6.96
CA ASP A 104 -1.19 6.00 -7.61
C ASP A 104 -0.01 6.58 -6.82
N GLY A 105 1.02 7.02 -7.54
CA GLY A 105 2.28 7.50 -6.98
C GLY A 105 3.29 6.40 -6.63
N THR A 106 2.95 5.12 -6.80
CA THR A 106 3.92 4.03 -6.67
C THR A 106 4.95 4.10 -7.80
N ARG A 107 6.25 4.00 -7.49
CA ARG A 107 7.32 3.95 -8.49
C ARG A 107 7.16 2.77 -9.45
N CYS A 108 7.36 3.03 -10.74
CA CYS A 108 7.29 2.00 -11.78
C CYS A 108 8.56 1.14 -11.81
N ARG A 109 9.73 1.79 -11.77
CA ARG A 109 11.04 1.16 -11.97
C ARG A 109 12.06 1.68 -10.97
N GLU A 110 12.97 0.83 -10.54
CA GLU A 110 14.13 1.27 -9.76
C GLU A 110 14.99 2.27 -10.56
N GLY A 111 15.45 3.31 -9.88
CA GLY A 111 16.30 4.36 -10.48
C GLY A 111 15.58 5.35 -11.41
N SER A 112 14.29 5.14 -11.71
CA SER A 112 13.48 6.09 -12.48
C SER A 112 12.62 6.98 -11.59
N LEU A 113 12.26 8.15 -12.11
CA LEU A 113 11.25 9.02 -11.51
C LEU A 113 9.82 8.69 -11.99
N ASP A 114 9.66 7.68 -12.84
CA ASP A 114 8.36 7.29 -13.34
C ASP A 114 7.47 6.72 -12.22
N MET A 115 6.18 7.06 -12.28
CA MET A 115 5.18 6.62 -11.32
C MET A 115 3.91 6.11 -11.98
N CYS A 116 3.20 5.25 -11.26
CA CYS A 116 1.92 4.75 -11.72
C CYS A 116 0.81 5.73 -11.36
N VAL A 117 -0.04 6.07 -12.32
CA VAL A 117 -1.28 6.81 -12.11
C VAL A 117 -2.36 6.18 -12.97
N GLN A 118 -3.44 5.71 -12.32
CA GLN A 118 -4.57 5.03 -12.96
C GLN A 118 -4.15 3.85 -13.84
N GLY A 119 -3.14 3.08 -13.39
CA GLY A 119 -2.61 1.92 -14.12
C GLY A 119 -1.69 2.25 -15.30
N ASN A 120 -1.38 3.54 -15.54
CA ASN A 120 -0.46 3.98 -16.59
C ASN A 120 0.84 4.50 -15.98
N VAL A 121 1.93 4.44 -16.75
CA VAL A 121 3.23 5.01 -16.40
C VAL A 121 3.25 6.50 -16.76
N TRP A 122 3.67 7.35 -15.83
CA TRP A 122 3.81 8.80 -15.98
C TRP A 122 5.18 9.29 -15.51
#